data_AF-X1M1M3-F1
#
_entry.id   AF-X1M1M3-F1
#
_cell.length_a   1.000
_cell.length_b   1.000
_cell.length_c   1.000
_cell.angle_alpha   90.00
_cell.angle_beta   90.00
_cell.angle_gamma   90.00
#
_symmetry.space_group_name_H-M   'P 1'
#
loop_
_entity.id
_entity.type
_entity.pdbx_description
1 polymer ?
#
loop_
_entity_poly.entity_id
_entity_poly.type
_entity_poly.pdbx_seq_one_letter_code
_entity_poly.pdbx_strand_id
1 'polypeptide(L)'
;MIYVLTVFADLTATTFVQDGGVATSSVLFIGLAIVFGLSINRFKVPLLWASLLFVPLVFVAVWAGQKIPISADIVPGIIGGDPKKTWSMVLILYCFVASTTPVWILLQPRDYLSSYLLYASIFGAFLGILLGGFSVNYPAFTGWSVPNTGTLFPILFISVACGACSGFHSIVASGTSSKQLNKETDAKVIGYGAMLLEGLVAVVALATVAMIAKGDPLAGKPPLVIYGTGVSNFLFALGIPKKLGFSFGLMALSAFVLTTLDTATRLGRYIFEEFFSLKGARARYLSTP
;
A
#
# COMPACT_ATOMS: atom_id res chain seq x y z
N MET A 1 -7.18 9.21 -11.75
CA MET A 1 -6.60 7.86 -11.88
C MET A 1 -5.13 7.88 -12.30
N ILE A 2 -4.74 8.56 -13.39
CA ILE A 2 -3.31 8.69 -13.76
C ILE A 2 -2.48 9.26 -12.59
N TYR A 3 -2.98 10.28 -11.89
CA TYR A 3 -2.34 10.79 -10.67
C TYR A 3 -2.15 9.74 -9.56
N VAL A 4 -3.12 8.84 -9.39
CA VAL A 4 -3.06 7.76 -8.39
C VAL A 4 -1.97 6.76 -8.79
N LEU A 5 -1.92 6.39 -10.07
CA LEU A 5 -0.89 5.51 -10.62
C LEU A 5 0.51 6.12 -10.48
N THR A 6 0.69 7.38 -10.85
CA THR A 6 1.99 8.04 -10.79
C THR A 6 2.49 8.21 -9.36
N VAL A 7 1.63 8.68 -8.45
CA VAL A 7 2.00 8.87 -7.04
C VAL A 7 2.30 7.54 -6.36
N PHE A 8 1.46 6.52 -6.52
CA PHE A 8 1.69 5.23 -5.86
C PHE A 8 2.86 4.44 -6.46
N ALA A 9 3.10 4.54 -7.77
CA ALA A 9 4.31 4.01 -8.39
C ALA A 9 5.56 4.72 -7.84
N ASP A 10 5.53 6.06 -7.75
CA ASP A 10 6.64 6.85 -7.22
C ASP A 10 6.96 6.53 -5.75
N LEU A 11 5.93 6.43 -4.90
CA LEU A 11 6.07 6.10 -3.48
C LEU A 11 6.60 4.67 -3.29
N THR A 12 6.13 3.71 -4.09
CA THR A 12 6.61 2.32 -4.03
C THR A 12 8.07 2.24 -4.50
N ALA A 13 8.42 2.85 -5.63
CA ALA A 13 9.78 2.88 -6.14
C ALA A 13 10.74 3.56 -5.15
N THR A 14 10.34 4.68 -4.56
CA THR A 14 11.11 5.37 -3.52
C THR A 14 11.34 4.46 -2.32
N THR A 15 10.32 3.70 -1.90
CA THR A 15 10.42 2.77 -0.78
C THR A 15 11.40 1.63 -1.06
N PHE A 16 11.38 1.07 -2.27
CA PHE A 16 12.29 -0.01 -2.66
C PHE A 16 13.75 0.45 -2.72
N VAL A 17 14.00 1.72 -3.07
CA VAL A 17 15.33 2.32 -3.01
C VAL A 17 15.78 2.58 -1.58
N GLN A 18 14.87 3.03 -0.70
CA GLN A 18 15.19 3.32 0.71
C GLN A 18 15.40 2.05 1.54
N ASP A 19 14.64 0.99 1.29
CA ASP A 19 14.76 -0.31 1.96
C ASP A 19 14.62 -1.45 0.94
N GLY A 20 15.77 -1.95 0.47
CA GLY A 20 15.83 -3.09 -0.45
C GLY A 20 15.24 -4.38 0.12
N GLY A 21 15.12 -4.49 1.45
CA GLY A 21 14.43 -5.61 2.09
C GLY A 21 12.92 -5.58 1.85
N VAL A 22 12.32 -4.39 1.73
CA VAL A 22 10.91 -4.23 1.34
C VAL A 22 10.69 -4.65 -0.12
N ALA A 23 11.65 -4.35 -1.00
CA ALA A 23 11.60 -4.81 -2.39
C ALA A 23 11.60 -6.34 -2.48
N THR A 24 12.54 -7.00 -1.79
CA THR A 24 12.59 -8.48 -1.72
C THR A 24 11.33 -9.06 -1.10
N SER A 25 10.87 -8.49 0.01
CA SER A 25 9.64 -8.91 0.68
C SER A 25 8.45 -8.84 -0.27
N SER A 26 8.34 -7.77 -1.06
CA SER A 26 7.27 -7.57 -2.04
C SER A 26 7.30 -8.61 -3.16
N VAL A 27 8.48 -8.97 -3.66
CA VAL A 27 8.65 -10.01 -4.69
C VAL A 27 8.26 -11.39 -4.15
N LEU A 28 8.76 -11.77 -2.96
CA LEU A 28 8.37 -13.01 -2.29
C LEU A 28 6.85 -13.06 -2.05
N PHE A 29 6.29 -11.91 -1.69
CA PHE A 29 4.88 -11.80 -1.39
C PHE A 29 4.00 -11.96 -2.63
N ILE A 30 4.39 -11.41 -3.79
CA ILE A 30 3.73 -11.66 -5.07
C ILE A 30 3.73 -13.16 -5.39
N GLY A 31 4.87 -13.84 -5.20
CA GLY A 31 4.96 -15.29 -5.39
C GLY A 31 4.01 -16.06 -4.47
N LEU A 32 4.00 -15.75 -3.18
CA LEU A 32 3.09 -16.36 -2.20
C LEU A 32 1.61 -16.12 -2.55
N ALA A 33 1.25 -14.91 -3.00
CA ALA A 33 -0.11 -14.59 -3.41
C ALA A 33 -0.57 -15.45 -4.59
N ILE A 34 0.29 -15.67 -5.59
CA ILE A 34 -0.05 -16.54 -6.73
C ILE A 34 -0.30 -17.98 -6.26
N VAL A 35 0.57 -18.51 -5.38
CA VAL A 35 0.41 -19.87 -4.84
C VAL A 35 -0.86 -19.98 -3.98
N PHE A 36 -1.18 -18.96 -3.17
CA PHE A 36 -2.43 -18.89 -2.41
C PHE A 36 -3.66 -18.84 -3.33
N GLY A 37 -3.61 -18.06 -4.41
CA GLY A 37 -4.68 -18.01 -5.40
C GLY A 37 -4.93 -19.36 -6.06
N LEU A 38 -3.85 -20.06 -6.42
CA LEU A 38 -3.93 -21.41 -7.00
C LEU A 38 -4.43 -22.45 -5.96
N SER A 39 -4.00 -22.38 -4.70
CA SER A 39 -4.41 -23.32 -3.65
C SER A 39 -5.92 -23.31 -3.42
N ILE A 40 -6.53 -22.13 -3.38
CA ILE A 40 -7.98 -21.99 -3.19
C ILE A 40 -8.74 -22.30 -4.48
N ASN A 41 -8.34 -21.71 -5.61
CA ASN A 41 -9.16 -21.78 -6.82
C ASN A 41 -8.98 -23.08 -7.60
N ARG A 42 -7.76 -23.62 -7.67
CA ARG A 42 -7.42 -24.82 -8.45
C ARG A 42 -7.40 -26.07 -7.59
N PHE A 43 -6.76 -26.02 -6.43
CA PHE A 43 -6.64 -27.17 -5.53
C PHE A 43 -7.79 -27.29 -4.52
N LYS A 44 -8.72 -26.31 -4.50
CA LYS A 44 -9.93 -26.30 -3.66
C LYS A 44 -9.62 -26.46 -2.17
N VAL A 45 -8.45 -26.00 -1.72
CA VAL A 45 -8.10 -25.96 -0.31
C VAL A 45 -9.08 -25.00 0.39
N PRO A 46 -9.72 -25.40 1.51
CA PRO A 46 -10.61 -24.51 2.23
C PRO A 46 -9.87 -23.24 2.69
N LEU A 47 -10.53 -22.09 2.58
CA LEU A 47 -9.96 -20.78 2.89
C LEU A 47 -9.27 -20.77 4.26
N LEU A 48 -9.91 -21.33 5.29
CA LEU A 48 -9.35 -21.36 6.65
C LEU A 48 -7.97 -22.02 6.71
N TRP A 49 -7.80 -23.19 6.10
CA TRP A 49 -6.52 -23.92 6.10
C TRP A 49 -5.47 -23.21 5.26
N ALA A 50 -5.86 -22.65 4.12
CA ALA A 50 -4.97 -21.83 3.31
C ALA A 50 -4.50 -20.60 4.12
N SER A 51 -5.40 -19.90 4.80
CA SER A 51 -5.05 -18.71 5.59
C SER A 51 -4.16 -19.04 6.78
N LEU A 52 -4.42 -20.13 7.50
CA LEU A 52 -3.57 -20.58 8.61
C LEU A 52 -2.13 -20.91 8.17
N LEU A 53 -1.93 -21.30 6.91
CA LEU A 53 -0.60 -21.54 6.35
C LEU A 53 0.03 -20.27 5.77
N PHE A 54 -0.68 -19.59 4.88
CA PHE A 54 -0.11 -18.49 4.08
C PHE A 54 0.01 -17.19 4.86
N VAL A 55 -0.87 -16.90 5.82
CA VAL A 55 -0.75 -15.67 6.63
C VAL A 55 0.56 -15.66 7.42
N PRO A 56 0.93 -16.70 8.20
CA PRO A 56 2.25 -16.77 8.83
C PRO A 56 3.42 -16.71 7.83
N LEU A 57 3.29 -17.36 6.67
CA LEU A 57 4.31 -17.32 5.62
C LEU A 57 4.56 -15.91 5.09
N VAL A 58 3.55 -15.04 5.08
CA VAL A 58 3.74 -13.63 4.70
C VAL A 58 4.64 -12.92 5.71
N PHE A 59 4.44 -13.11 7.01
CA PHE A 59 5.34 -12.55 8.03
C PHE A 59 6.76 -13.12 7.91
N VAL A 60 6.89 -14.42 7.60
CA VAL A 60 8.18 -15.04 7.32
C VAL A 60 8.83 -14.44 6.07
N ALA A 61 8.06 -14.17 5.01
CA ALA A 61 8.57 -13.54 3.79
C ALA A 61 9.04 -12.11 4.04
N VAL A 62 8.34 -11.33 4.88
CA VAL A 62 8.80 -10.01 5.31
C VAL A 62 10.10 -10.12 6.09
N TRP A 63 10.20 -11.06 7.03
CA TRP A 63 11.42 -11.27 7.79
C TRP A 63 12.60 -11.75 6.92
N ALA A 64 12.35 -12.67 5.99
CA ALA A 64 13.35 -13.20 5.08
C ALA A 64 13.80 -12.17 4.04
N GLY A 65 12.88 -11.34 3.54
CA GLY A 65 13.20 -10.26 2.61
C GLY A 65 14.20 -9.25 3.21
N GLN A 66 14.08 -8.99 4.51
CA GLN A 66 15.03 -8.14 5.25
C GLN A 66 16.44 -8.75 5.40
N LYS A 67 16.60 -10.06 5.19
CA LYS A 67 17.90 -10.74 5.21
C LYS A 67 18.58 -10.75 3.84
N ILE A 68 17.82 -10.64 2.77
CA ILE A 68 18.31 -10.69 1.39
C ILE A 68 17.85 -9.42 0.65
N PRO A 69 18.32 -8.23 1.05
CA PRO A 69 17.86 -6.98 0.46
C PRO A 69 18.31 -6.87 -1.00
N ILE A 70 17.38 -6.57 -1.91
CA ILE A 70 17.72 -6.14 -3.27
C ILE A 70 18.12 -4.67 -3.17
N SER A 71 19.40 -4.43 -2.90
CA SER A 71 19.97 -3.09 -2.77
C SER A 71 19.86 -2.30 -4.08
N ALA A 72 19.71 -0.99 -3.98
CA ALA A 72 19.72 -0.09 -5.12
C ALA A 72 21.01 -0.22 -5.98
N ASP A 73 22.12 -0.64 -5.37
CA ASP A 73 23.41 -0.86 -6.04
C ASP A 73 23.42 -2.08 -6.97
N ILE A 74 22.57 -3.07 -6.70
CA ILE A 74 22.48 -4.33 -7.47
C ILE A 74 21.53 -4.15 -8.66
N VAL A 75 20.57 -3.22 -8.54
CA VAL A 75 19.62 -2.92 -9.61
C VAL A 75 20.34 -2.06 -10.65
N PRO A 76 20.56 -2.56 -11.88
CA PRO A 76 21.22 -1.75 -12.90
C PRO A 76 20.42 -0.47 -13.13
N GLY A 77 21.09 0.67 -13.19
CA GLY A 77 20.49 1.94 -13.60
C GLY A 77 20.18 1.94 -15.10
N ILE A 78 19.26 1.07 -15.54
CA ILE A 78 18.92 0.82 -16.95
C ILE A 78 18.56 2.13 -17.67
N ILE A 79 17.97 3.10 -16.96
CA ILE A 79 17.61 4.41 -17.49
C ILE A 79 18.27 5.52 -16.67
N GLY A 80 19.29 6.14 -17.25
CA GLY A 80 19.93 7.34 -16.69
C GLY A 80 20.66 7.13 -15.35
N GLY A 81 21.03 5.89 -15.00
CA GLY A 81 21.78 5.59 -13.79
C GLY A 81 20.99 5.69 -12.48
N ASP A 82 19.68 5.94 -12.53
CA ASP A 82 18.85 6.17 -11.33
C ASP A 82 18.07 4.89 -10.94
N PRO A 83 18.39 4.24 -9.79
CA PRO A 83 17.69 3.04 -9.33
C PRO A 83 16.19 3.26 -9.13
N LYS A 84 15.75 4.47 -8.78
CA LYS A 84 14.33 4.79 -8.61
C LYS A 84 13.58 4.66 -9.93
N LYS A 85 14.15 5.18 -11.02
CA LYS A 85 13.54 5.08 -12.36
C LYS A 85 13.46 3.64 -12.85
N THR A 86 14.49 2.83 -12.57
CA THR A 86 14.45 1.40 -12.88
C THR A 86 13.30 0.71 -12.13
N TRP A 87 13.15 0.96 -10.83
CA TRP A 87 12.04 0.40 -10.06
C TRP A 87 10.67 0.88 -10.55
N SER A 88 10.50 2.16 -10.87
CA SER A 88 9.24 2.67 -11.44
C SER A 88 8.87 1.93 -12.73
N MET A 89 9.82 1.66 -13.62
CA MET A 89 9.57 0.90 -14.85
C MET A 89 9.21 -0.56 -14.57
N VAL A 90 9.92 -1.22 -13.66
CA VAL A 90 9.62 -2.60 -13.25
C VAL A 90 8.20 -2.67 -12.65
N LEU A 91 7.83 -1.70 -11.82
CA LEU A 91 6.50 -1.63 -11.21
C LEU A 91 5.41 -1.40 -12.26
N ILE A 92 5.62 -0.50 -13.24
CA ILE A 92 4.66 -0.28 -14.33
C ILE A 92 4.47 -1.55 -15.15
N LEU A 93 5.56 -2.23 -15.53
CA LEU A 93 5.50 -3.50 -16.26
C LEU A 93 4.78 -4.57 -15.44
N TYR A 94 5.08 -4.67 -14.15
CA TYR A 94 4.39 -5.57 -13.23
C TYR A 94 2.89 -5.25 -13.17
N CYS A 95 2.50 -3.98 -13.02
CA CYS A 95 1.10 -3.56 -12.94
C CYS A 95 0.34 -3.87 -14.24
N PHE A 96 1.00 -3.76 -15.39
CA PHE A 96 0.45 -4.19 -16.67
C PHE A 96 0.12 -5.69 -16.68
N VAL A 97 1.05 -6.53 -16.20
CA VAL A 97 0.80 -7.98 -16.08
C VAL A 97 -0.28 -8.28 -15.03
N ALA A 98 -0.24 -7.60 -13.88
CA ALA A 98 -1.20 -7.77 -12.81
C ALA A 98 -2.62 -7.36 -13.23
N SER A 99 -2.78 -6.27 -13.98
CA SER A 99 -4.09 -5.76 -14.40
C SER A 99 -4.76 -6.60 -15.49
N THR A 100 -3.95 -7.29 -16.30
CA THR A 100 -4.37 -8.16 -17.42
C THR A 100 -4.60 -9.62 -16.99
N THR A 101 -3.98 -10.06 -15.90
CA THR A 101 -4.23 -11.38 -15.30
C THR A 101 -5.60 -11.45 -14.61
N PRO A 102 -6.24 -12.63 -14.58
CA PRO A 102 -7.50 -12.84 -13.84
C PRO A 102 -7.39 -12.44 -12.36
N VAL A 103 -8.49 -11.85 -11.84
CA VAL A 103 -8.57 -11.30 -10.48
C VAL A 103 -8.16 -12.31 -9.41
N TRP A 104 -8.57 -13.56 -9.57
CA TRP A 104 -8.35 -14.65 -8.62
C TRP A 104 -6.91 -15.16 -8.55
N ILE A 105 -6.06 -14.86 -9.56
CA ILE A 105 -4.66 -15.33 -9.59
C ILE A 105 -3.79 -14.45 -8.71
N LEU A 106 -3.99 -13.13 -8.77
CA LEU A 106 -3.06 -12.18 -8.15
C LEU A 106 -3.78 -11.18 -7.24
N LEU A 107 -4.64 -10.32 -7.78
CA LEU A 107 -5.26 -9.22 -7.02
C LEU A 107 -5.98 -9.71 -5.77
N GLN A 108 -6.96 -10.62 -5.90
CA GLN A 108 -7.75 -11.08 -4.77
C GLN A 108 -6.90 -11.82 -3.71
N PRO A 109 -6.03 -12.79 -4.08
CA PRO A 109 -5.07 -13.40 -3.15
C PRO A 109 -4.19 -12.40 -2.41
N ARG A 110 -3.67 -11.42 -3.15
CA ARG A 110 -2.72 -10.45 -2.66
C ARG A 110 -3.37 -9.43 -1.72
N ASP A 111 -4.54 -8.93 -2.08
CA ASP A 111 -5.33 -8.02 -1.25
C ASP A 111 -5.71 -8.72 0.07
N TYR A 112 -6.14 -9.99 -0.01
CA TYR A 112 -6.49 -10.78 1.16
C TYR A 112 -5.30 -10.94 2.12
N LEU A 113 -4.16 -11.40 1.62
CA LEU A 113 -2.98 -11.58 2.47
C LEU A 113 -2.41 -10.25 2.99
N SER A 114 -2.44 -9.19 2.18
CA SER A 114 -1.90 -7.86 2.57
C SER A 114 -2.74 -7.24 3.69
N SER A 115 -4.04 -7.53 3.72
CA SER A 115 -4.94 -7.07 4.77
C SER A 115 -4.47 -7.53 6.16
N TYR A 116 -3.94 -8.74 6.30
CA TYR A 116 -3.41 -9.23 7.58
C TYR A 116 -2.17 -8.47 8.05
N LEU A 117 -1.25 -8.11 7.13
CA LEU A 117 -0.11 -7.25 7.45
C LEU A 117 -0.58 -5.88 7.93
N LEU A 118 -1.55 -5.30 7.23
CA LEU A 118 -2.14 -4.01 7.58
C LEU A 118 -2.82 -4.07 8.95
N TYR A 119 -3.64 -5.09 9.23
CA TYR A 119 -4.33 -5.24 10.51
C TYR A 119 -3.35 -5.40 11.67
N ALA A 120 -2.32 -6.23 11.51
CA ALA A 120 -1.29 -6.41 12.53
C ALA A 120 -0.50 -5.11 12.78
N SER A 121 -0.16 -4.36 11.72
CA SER A 121 0.53 -3.07 11.82
C SER A 121 -0.32 -2.02 12.52
N ILE A 122 -1.57 -1.85 12.12
CA ILE A 122 -2.48 -0.87 12.72
C ILE A 122 -2.76 -1.23 14.18
N PHE A 123 -3.08 -2.49 14.48
CA PHE A 123 -3.43 -2.91 15.83
C PHE A 123 -2.24 -2.74 16.78
N GLY A 124 -1.04 -3.16 16.35
CA GLY A 124 0.19 -2.96 17.12
C GLY A 124 0.53 -1.48 17.30
N ALA A 125 0.42 -0.67 16.24
CA ALA A 125 0.67 0.77 16.33
C ALA A 125 -0.34 1.46 17.26
N PHE A 126 -1.63 1.14 17.15
CA PHE A 126 -2.67 1.71 17.98
C PHE A 126 -2.47 1.38 19.46
N LEU A 127 -2.18 0.13 19.79
CA LEU A 127 -1.87 -0.26 21.17
C LEU A 127 -0.59 0.42 21.67
N GLY A 128 0.43 0.53 20.80
CA GLY A 128 1.66 1.25 21.09
C GLY A 128 1.43 2.73 21.40
N ILE A 129 0.54 3.40 20.66
CA ILE A 129 0.15 4.80 20.92
C ILE A 129 -0.48 4.94 22.31
N LEU A 130 -1.41 4.04 22.67
CA LEU A 130 -2.11 4.09 23.96
C LEU A 130 -1.18 3.87 25.16
N LEU A 131 -0.17 3.00 25.01
CA LEU A 131 0.73 2.62 26.09
C LEU A 131 2.04 3.43 26.13
N GLY A 132 2.43 4.06 25.03
CA GLY A 132 3.77 4.64 24.86
C GLY A 132 3.97 6.05 25.43
N GLY A 133 2.91 6.77 25.83
CA GLY A 133 3.03 8.07 26.50
C GLY A 133 3.75 9.15 25.68
N PHE A 134 3.57 9.16 24.36
CA PHE A 134 4.29 10.06 23.46
C PHE A 134 3.86 11.53 23.61
N SER A 135 4.82 12.45 23.56
CA SER A 135 4.54 13.89 23.58
C SER A 135 4.15 14.42 22.19
N VAL A 136 3.19 15.34 22.16
CA VAL A 136 2.82 16.09 20.95
C VAL A 136 3.77 17.28 20.82
N ASN A 137 4.70 17.20 19.87
CA ASN A 137 5.73 18.22 19.65
C ASN A 137 5.45 19.07 18.41
N TYR A 138 4.61 18.59 17.50
CA TYR A 138 4.29 19.31 16.27
C TYR A 138 3.40 20.52 16.60
N PRO A 139 3.68 21.72 16.05
CA PRO A 139 2.89 22.91 16.32
C PRO A 139 1.44 22.73 15.81
N ALA A 140 0.47 23.14 16.62
CA ALA A 140 -0.96 23.05 16.28
C ALA A 140 -1.34 23.89 15.05
N PHE A 141 -0.57 24.94 14.75
CA PHE A 141 -0.77 25.78 13.58
C PHE A 141 0.57 26.20 12.97
N THR A 142 0.77 25.92 11.68
CA THR A 142 1.99 26.25 10.92
C THR A 142 1.79 27.39 9.92
N GLY A 143 0.55 27.83 9.70
CA GLY A 143 0.21 28.86 8.71
C GLY A 143 -0.85 28.39 7.70
N TRP A 144 -1.37 29.34 6.93
CA TRP A 144 -2.35 29.09 5.86
C TRP A 144 -1.69 28.77 4.51
N SER A 145 -0.37 28.88 4.40
CA SER A 145 0.39 28.53 3.22
C SER A 145 1.67 27.81 3.61
N VAL A 146 2.07 26.84 2.80
CA VAL A 146 3.32 26.12 2.93
C VAL A 146 4.24 26.56 1.77
N PRO A 147 5.50 26.94 2.05
CA PRO A 147 6.46 27.24 1.00
C PRO A 147 6.55 26.11 -0.03
N ASN A 148 6.55 26.44 -1.31
CA ASN A 148 6.62 25.50 -2.45
C ASN A 148 5.41 24.59 -2.68
N THR A 149 4.44 24.53 -1.76
CA THR A 149 3.19 23.80 -1.99
C THR A 149 2.08 24.77 -2.37
N GLY A 150 1.92 25.89 -1.65
CA GLY A 150 0.87 26.89 -1.87
C GLY A 150 -0.05 27.06 -0.65
N THR A 151 -1.27 27.55 -0.84
CA THR A 151 -2.27 27.78 0.21
C THR A 151 -2.98 26.49 0.64
N LEU A 152 -3.31 26.37 1.93
CA LEU A 152 -4.00 25.20 2.52
C LEU A 152 -5.24 24.81 1.72
N PHE A 153 -6.04 25.79 1.32
CA PHE A 153 -7.09 25.62 0.32
C PHE A 153 -6.56 26.06 -1.05
N PRO A 154 -6.65 25.24 -2.11
CA PRO A 154 -7.34 23.94 -2.20
C PRO A 154 -6.42 22.71 -1.95
N ILE A 155 -5.14 22.90 -1.64
CA ILE A 155 -4.13 21.83 -1.61
C ILE A 155 -4.48 20.69 -0.67
N LEU A 156 -5.14 20.97 0.45
CA LEU A 156 -5.62 19.96 1.39
C LEU A 156 -6.45 18.87 0.69
N PHE A 157 -7.29 19.25 -0.28
CA PHE A 157 -8.14 18.32 -1.03
C PHE A 157 -7.38 17.51 -2.08
N ILE A 158 -6.17 17.95 -2.44
CA ILE A 158 -5.29 17.27 -3.38
C ILE A 158 -4.30 16.37 -2.62
N SER A 159 -3.77 16.83 -1.48
CA SER A 159 -2.78 16.12 -0.69
C SER A 159 -3.39 15.02 0.19
N VAL A 160 -4.60 15.21 0.71
CA VAL A 160 -5.37 14.19 1.44
C VAL A 160 -6.23 13.39 0.46
N ALA A 161 -5.58 12.79 -0.54
CA ALA A 161 -6.25 12.20 -1.70
C ALA A 161 -7.13 10.98 -1.39
N CYS A 162 -6.92 10.29 -0.27
CA CYS A 162 -7.70 9.09 0.06
C CYS A 162 -9.11 9.43 0.60
N GLY A 163 -9.46 10.69 0.84
CA GLY A 163 -10.74 11.06 1.49
C GLY A 163 -11.46 12.22 0.82
N ALA A 164 -12.77 12.07 0.63
CA ALA A 164 -13.77 13.05 0.16
C ALA A 164 -13.64 13.61 -1.27
N CYS A 165 -12.45 13.96 -1.78
CA CYS A 165 -12.35 14.70 -3.06
C CYS A 165 -11.84 13.90 -4.27
N SER A 166 -11.19 12.75 -4.10
CA SER A 166 -10.61 12.01 -5.24
C SER A 166 -11.62 11.20 -6.06
N GLY A 167 -12.81 10.91 -5.51
CA GLY A 167 -13.79 10.01 -6.10
C GLY A 167 -13.31 8.55 -6.24
N PHE A 168 -12.09 8.23 -5.79
CA PHE A 168 -11.46 6.93 -6.03
C PHE A 168 -12.21 5.80 -5.31
N HIS A 169 -12.68 6.04 -4.09
CA HIS A 169 -13.48 5.05 -3.34
C HIS A 169 -14.77 4.69 -4.06
N SER A 170 -15.42 5.62 -4.75
CA SER A 170 -16.61 5.35 -5.56
C SER A 170 -16.29 4.42 -6.74
N ILE A 171 -15.13 4.61 -7.38
CA ILE A 171 -14.66 3.77 -8.50
C ILE A 171 -14.26 2.37 -8.00
N VAL A 172 -13.59 2.26 -6.86
CA VAL A 172 -13.23 0.98 -6.23
C VAL A 172 -14.48 0.23 -5.78
N ALA A 173 -15.45 0.94 -5.19
CA ALA A 173 -16.72 0.36 -4.75
C ALA A 173 -17.50 -0.22 -5.94
N SER A 174 -17.62 0.53 -7.04
CA SER A 174 -18.38 0.10 -8.21
C SER A 174 -17.64 -0.91 -9.10
N GLY A 175 -16.30 -0.85 -9.15
CA GLY A 175 -15.51 -1.61 -10.11
C GLY A 175 -14.93 -2.94 -9.61
N THR A 176 -14.44 -3.00 -8.37
CA THR A 176 -13.84 -4.22 -7.79
C THR A 176 -14.65 -4.77 -6.62
N SER A 177 -15.03 -3.93 -5.65
CA SER A 177 -15.70 -4.39 -4.42
C SER A 177 -17.06 -5.02 -4.74
N SER A 178 -17.87 -4.36 -5.55
CA SER A 178 -19.18 -4.87 -6.02
C SER A 178 -19.12 -6.27 -6.64
N LYS A 179 -18.01 -6.62 -7.30
CA LYS A 179 -17.80 -7.90 -7.98
C LYS A 179 -17.28 -9.01 -7.06
N GLN A 180 -16.88 -8.66 -5.84
CA GLN A 180 -16.32 -9.57 -4.83
C GLN A 180 -17.28 -9.80 -3.64
N LEU A 181 -18.35 -9.01 -3.53
CA LEU A 181 -19.40 -9.26 -2.55
C LEU A 181 -20.08 -10.60 -2.80
N ASN A 182 -20.35 -11.35 -1.72
CA ASN A 182 -21.13 -12.58 -1.81
C ASN A 182 -22.63 -12.29 -1.96
N LYS A 183 -23.12 -11.25 -1.26
CA LYS A 183 -24.50 -10.73 -1.35
C LYS A 183 -24.54 -9.24 -1.05
N GLU A 184 -25.57 -8.57 -1.54
CA GLU A 184 -25.73 -7.10 -1.40
C GLU A 184 -25.75 -6.63 0.06
N THR A 185 -26.32 -7.43 0.97
CA THR A 185 -26.35 -7.09 2.41
C THR A 185 -24.96 -6.95 3.03
N ASP A 186 -23.94 -7.57 2.41
CA ASP A 186 -22.56 -7.50 2.89
C ASP A 186 -21.91 -6.14 2.55
N ALA A 187 -22.47 -5.39 1.57
CA ALA A 187 -21.93 -4.11 1.12
C ALA A 187 -21.77 -3.10 2.26
N LYS A 188 -22.76 -3.01 3.15
CA LYS A 188 -22.74 -2.08 4.28
C LYS A 188 -21.62 -2.42 5.27
N VAL A 189 -21.52 -3.70 5.64
CA VAL A 189 -20.53 -4.15 6.64
C VAL A 189 -19.12 -3.99 6.09
N ILE A 190 -18.89 -4.38 4.84
CA ILE A 190 -17.58 -4.28 4.19
C ILE A 190 -17.19 -2.82 3.96
N GLY A 191 -18.10 -2.01 3.39
CA GLY A 191 -17.82 -0.60 3.11
C GLY A 191 -17.58 0.21 4.39
N TYR A 192 -18.44 0.07 5.40
CA TYR A 192 -18.26 0.76 6.68
C TYR A 192 -17.01 0.27 7.43
N GLY A 193 -16.78 -1.04 7.47
CA GLY A 193 -15.60 -1.63 8.11
C GLY A 193 -14.29 -1.17 7.46
N ALA A 194 -14.24 -1.09 6.13
CA ALA A 194 -13.09 -0.56 5.40
C ALA A 194 -12.80 0.90 5.78
N MET A 195 -13.83 1.76 5.83
CA MET A 195 -13.66 3.17 6.22
C MET A 195 -13.19 3.34 7.68
N LEU A 196 -13.66 2.49 8.60
CA LEU A 196 -13.16 2.49 9.98
C LEU A 196 -11.67 2.12 10.06
N LEU A 197 -11.25 1.11 9.31
CA LEU A 197 -9.84 0.67 9.28
C LEU A 197 -8.94 1.74 8.65
N GLU A 198 -9.36 2.37 7.55
CA GLU A 198 -8.63 3.49 6.96
C GLU A 198 -8.57 4.70 7.89
N GLY A 199 -9.66 5.00 8.60
CA GLY A 199 -9.67 6.02 9.64
C GLY A 199 -8.63 5.75 10.73
N LEU A 200 -8.46 4.48 11.11
CA LEU A 200 -7.44 4.08 12.08
C LEU A 200 -6.01 4.23 11.53
N VAL A 201 -5.77 3.92 10.24
CA VAL A 201 -4.50 4.26 9.56
C VAL A 201 -4.23 5.76 9.60
N ALA A 202 -5.25 6.58 9.33
CA ALA A 202 -5.13 8.03 9.37
C ALA A 202 -4.79 8.54 10.78
N VAL A 203 -5.39 7.98 11.83
CA VAL A 203 -5.04 8.29 13.23
C VAL A 203 -3.59 7.92 13.54
N VAL A 204 -3.12 6.74 13.11
CA VAL A 204 -1.71 6.33 13.31
C VAL A 204 -0.75 7.26 12.55
N ALA A 205 -1.09 7.67 11.33
CA ALA A 205 -0.30 8.62 10.54
C ALA A 205 -0.26 10.01 11.19
N LEU A 206 -1.40 10.52 11.68
CA LEU A 206 -1.47 11.79 12.40
C LEU A 206 -0.67 11.75 13.70
N ALA A 207 -0.80 10.68 14.49
CA ALA A 207 0.00 10.48 15.69
C ALA A 207 1.50 10.46 15.38
N THR A 208 1.89 9.82 14.27
CA THR A 208 3.28 9.82 13.79
C THR A 208 3.79 11.23 13.55
N VAL A 209 3.04 12.05 12.81
CA VAL A 209 3.43 13.44 12.50
C VAL A 209 3.41 14.31 13.76
N ALA A 210 2.44 14.13 14.65
CA ALA A 210 2.27 14.90 15.88
C ALA A 210 3.47 14.78 16.84
N MET A 211 4.20 13.68 16.80
CA MET A 211 5.42 13.48 17.59
C MET A 211 6.65 14.21 17.03
N ILE A 212 6.63 14.60 15.75
CA ILE A 212 7.79 15.20 15.08
C ILE A 212 7.96 16.64 15.57
N ALA A 213 9.17 17.00 15.98
CA ALA A 213 9.46 18.38 16.36
C ALA A 213 9.56 19.29 15.13
N LYS A 214 9.22 20.57 15.28
CA LYS A 214 9.41 21.55 14.20
C LYS A 214 10.90 21.66 13.85
N GLY A 215 11.24 21.44 12.58
CA GLY A 215 12.62 21.47 12.10
C GLY A 215 13.37 20.13 12.21
N ASP A 216 12.70 19.07 12.67
CA ASP A 216 13.28 17.72 12.67
C ASP A 216 13.60 17.27 11.22
N PRO A 217 14.80 16.76 10.94
CA PRO A 217 15.17 16.21 9.64
C PRO A 217 14.21 15.14 9.11
N LEU A 218 13.50 14.44 10.00
CA LEU A 218 12.50 13.44 9.64
C LEU A 218 11.32 14.06 8.86
N ALA A 219 10.95 15.31 9.13
CA ALA A 219 9.85 15.98 8.43
C ALA A 219 10.11 16.17 6.93
N GLY A 220 11.37 16.14 6.49
CA GLY A 220 11.76 16.23 5.08
C GLY A 220 11.94 14.88 4.38
N LYS A 221 11.73 13.75 5.08
CA LYS A 221 11.87 12.41 4.51
C LYS A 221 10.61 12.01 3.72
N PRO A 222 10.70 11.00 2.84
CA PRO A 222 9.52 10.48 2.15
C PRO A 222 8.42 10.03 3.12
N PRO A 223 7.12 10.23 2.81
CA PRO A 223 6.02 9.95 3.73
C PRO A 223 6.01 8.52 4.30
N LEU A 224 6.37 7.52 3.49
CA LEU A 224 6.43 6.13 3.93
C LEU A 224 7.55 5.88 4.95
N VAL A 225 8.68 6.60 4.85
CA VAL A 225 9.77 6.54 5.84
C VAL A 225 9.36 7.19 7.15
N ILE A 226 8.65 8.32 7.08
CA ILE A 226 8.08 8.99 8.25
C ILE A 226 7.11 8.03 8.97
N TYR A 227 6.16 7.47 8.23
CA TYR A 227 5.18 6.52 8.76
C TYR A 227 5.86 5.29 9.39
N GLY A 228 6.82 4.67 8.68
CA GLY A 228 7.58 3.53 9.20
C GLY A 228 8.33 3.85 10.49
N THR A 229 8.86 5.07 10.63
CA THR A 229 9.51 5.54 11.86
C THR A 229 8.52 5.72 13.01
N GLY A 230 7.32 6.24 12.73
CA GLY A 230 6.24 6.31 13.72
C GLY A 230 5.83 4.93 14.22
N VAL A 231 5.51 4.02 13.30
CA VAL A 231 5.17 2.63 13.64
C VAL A 231 6.29 1.94 14.41
N SER A 232 7.56 2.17 14.03
CA SER A 232 8.72 1.67 14.78
C SER A 232 8.71 2.11 16.25
N ASN A 233 8.45 3.39 16.51
CA ASN A 233 8.37 3.92 17.88
C ASN A 233 7.18 3.36 18.65
N PHE A 234 6.00 3.24 18.01
CA PHE A 234 4.81 2.67 18.64
C PHE A 234 5.01 1.20 19.01
N LEU A 235 5.56 0.40 18.09
CA LEU A 235 5.83 -1.00 18.35
C LEU A 235 6.96 -1.20 19.37
N PHE A 236 7.91 -0.27 19.45
CA PHE A 236 8.94 -0.29 20.48
C PHE A 236 8.38 -0.13 21.90
N ALA A 237 7.30 0.65 22.09
CA ALA A 237 6.59 0.70 23.37
C ALA A 237 5.98 -0.66 23.78
N LEU A 238 5.77 -1.57 22.82
CA LEU A 238 5.32 -2.95 23.05
C LEU A 238 6.48 -3.96 23.16
N GLY A 239 7.73 -3.50 23.18
CA GLY A 239 8.92 -4.35 23.27
C GLY A 239 9.44 -4.87 21.93
N ILE A 240 8.89 -4.43 20.80
CA ILE A 240 9.38 -4.85 19.47
C ILE A 240 10.62 -4.02 19.09
N PRO A 241 11.73 -4.63 18.64
CA PRO A 241 12.92 -3.88 18.25
C PRO A 241 12.65 -2.84 17.15
N LYS A 242 13.18 -1.62 17.31
CA LYS A 242 12.94 -0.51 16.38
C LYS A 242 13.20 -0.86 14.91
N LYS A 243 14.28 -1.59 14.62
CA LYS A 243 14.61 -2.02 13.26
C LYS A 243 13.50 -2.88 12.65
N LEU A 244 12.98 -3.83 13.43
CA LEU A 244 11.89 -4.69 12.98
C LEU A 244 10.58 -3.91 12.83
N GLY A 245 10.27 -3.04 13.79
CA GLY A 245 9.07 -2.19 13.73
C GLY A 245 9.09 -1.23 12.53
N PHE A 246 10.25 -0.69 12.18
CA PHE A 246 10.43 0.18 11.02
C PHE A 246 10.17 -0.59 9.72
N SER A 247 10.87 -1.70 9.50
CA SER A 247 10.70 -2.51 8.29
C SER A 247 9.28 -3.07 8.17
N PHE A 248 8.66 -3.45 9.28
CA PHE A 248 7.29 -3.93 9.31
C PHE A 248 6.27 -2.84 8.97
N GLY A 249 6.39 -1.66 9.59
CA GLY A 249 5.52 -0.51 9.29
C GLY A 249 5.65 -0.05 7.84
N LEU A 250 6.89 0.02 7.34
CA LEU A 250 7.20 0.38 5.96
C LEU A 250 6.62 -0.65 4.98
N MET A 251 6.77 -1.94 5.26
CA MET A 251 6.24 -3.01 4.43
C MET A 251 4.71 -3.05 4.44
N ALA A 252 4.06 -2.91 5.60
CA ALA A 252 2.60 -2.91 5.70
C ALA A 252 1.99 -1.79 4.85
N LEU A 253 2.54 -0.57 4.94
CA LEU A 253 2.06 0.56 4.15
C LEU A 253 2.46 0.45 2.66
N SER A 254 3.67 -0.06 2.36
CA SER A 254 4.10 -0.29 0.97
C SER A 254 3.25 -1.34 0.27
N ALA A 255 2.88 -2.43 0.97
CA ALA A 255 1.96 -3.44 0.44
C ALA A 255 0.61 -2.83 0.11
N PHE A 256 0.06 -2.01 1.01
CA PHE A 256 -1.20 -1.29 0.80
C PHE A 256 -1.14 -0.33 -0.41
N VAL A 257 -0.04 0.41 -0.56
CA VAL A 257 0.18 1.29 -1.71
C VAL A 257 0.23 0.47 -3.01
N LEU A 258 0.94 -0.66 -3.00
CA LEU A 258 1.13 -1.48 -4.20
C LEU A 258 -0.13 -2.29 -4.58
N THR A 259 -0.99 -2.68 -3.63
CA THR A 259 -2.32 -3.25 -3.94
C THR A 259 -3.27 -2.20 -4.49
N THR A 260 -3.17 -0.96 -4.00
CA THR A 260 -3.92 0.18 -4.54
C THR A 260 -3.49 0.48 -5.97
N LEU A 261 -2.19 0.40 -6.26
CA LEU A 261 -1.64 0.55 -7.61
C LEU A 261 -2.22 -0.53 -8.56
N ASP A 262 -2.19 -1.81 -8.17
CA ASP A 262 -2.77 -2.91 -8.98
C ASP A 262 -4.26 -2.68 -9.28
N THR A 263 -5.01 -2.28 -8.25
CA THR A 263 -6.44 -2.00 -8.37
C THR A 263 -6.70 -0.81 -9.30
N ALA A 264 -5.94 0.27 -9.15
CA ALA A 264 -6.07 1.46 -9.98
C ALA A 264 -5.75 1.17 -11.46
N THR A 265 -4.70 0.40 -11.77
CA THR A 265 -4.34 0.06 -13.15
C THR A 265 -5.44 -0.78 -13.79
N ARG A 266 -6.00 -1.73 -13.04
CA ARG A 266 -7.10 -2.58 -13.53
C ARG A 266 -8.39 -1.80 -13.74
N LEU A 267 -8.77 -0.93 -12.80
CA LEU A 267 -9.95 -0.07 -12.95
C LEU A 267 -9.78 0.86 -14.14
N GLY A 268 -8.56 1.33 -14.38
CA GLY A 268 -8.27 2.16 -15.54
C GLY A 268 -8.46 1.46 -16.86
N ARG A 269 -8.06 0.20 -16.92
CA ARG A 269 -8.36 -0.67 -18.04
C ARG A 269 -9.87 -0.76 -18.27
N TYR A 270 -10.66 -1.03 -17.23
CA TYR A 270 -12.13 -1.12 -17.37
C TYR A 270 -12.75 0.19 -17.86
N ILE A 271 -12.35 1.32 -17.28
CA ILE A 271 -12.86 2.63 -17.68
C ILE A 271 -12.51 2.94 -19.14
N PHE A 272 -11.29 2.62 -19.58
CA PHE A 272 -10.86 2.83 -20.96
C PHE A 272 -11.61 1.90 -21.94
N GLU A 273 -11.80 0.63 -21.58
CA GLU A 273 -12.61 -0.33 -22.35
C GLU A 273 -14.06 0.16 -22.51
N GLU A 274 -14.68 0.64 -21.42
CA GLU A 274 -16.05 1.14 -21.42
C GLU A 274 -16.20 2.44 -22.21
N PHE A 275 -15.29 3.41 -22.01
CA PHE A 275 -15.34 4.72 -22.67
C PHE A 275 -15.23 4.60 -24.19
N PHE A 276 -14.37 3.71 -24.68
CA PHE A 276 -14.19 3.47 -26.12
C PHE A 276 -15.01 2.27 -26.64
N SER A 277 -15.86 1.66 -25.81
CA SER A 277 -16.67 0.48 -26.15
C SER A 277 -15.84 -0.67 -26.77
N LEU A 278 -14.60 -0.85 -26.32
CA LEU A 278 -13.69 -1.86 -26.83
C LEU A 278 -14.12 -3.26 -26.35
N LYS A 279 -14.16 -4.22 -27.27
CA LYS A 279 -14.57 -5.61 -26.99
C LYS A 279 -13.50 -6.61 -27.42
N GLY A 280 -13.48 -7.77 -26.76
CA GLY A 280 -12.65 -8.91 -27.12
C GLY A 280 -11.33 -9.01 -26.34
N ALA A 281 -10.63 -10.13 -26.51
CA ALA A 281 -9.45 -10.46 -25.69
C ALA A 281 -8.27 -9.49 -25.88
N ARG A 282 -8.14 -8.89 -27.07
CA ARG A 282 -7.09 -7.90 -27.38
C ARG A 282 -7.34 -6.53 -26.74
N ALA A 283 -8.61 -6.19 -26.49
CA ALA A 283 -8.96 -4.93 -25.82
C ALA A 283 -8.28 -4.84 -24.45
N ARG A 284 -8.13 -5.97 -23.75
CA ARG A 284 -7.48 -6.03 -22.44
C ARG A 284 -6.04 -5.50 -22.45
N TYR A 285 -5.27 -5.78 -23.49
CA TYR A 285 -3.88 -5.35 -23.56
C TYR A 285 -3.75 -3.89 -24.02
N LEU A 286 -4.61 -3.47 -24.96
CA LEU A 286 -4.57 -2.13 -25.55
C LEU A 286 -5.14 -1.03 -24.65
N SER A 287 -6.03 -1.39 -23.72
CA SER A 287 -6.71 -0.45 -22.82
C SER A 287 -6.02 -0.28 -21.47
N THR A 288 -4.93 -1.01 -21.21
CA THR A 288 -4.21 -0.90 -19.94
C THR A 288 -3.38 0.39 -19.95
N PRO A 289 -3.64 1.34 -19.01
CA PRO A 289 -2.97 2.63 -18.94
C PRO A 289 -1.56 2.55 -18.32
#